data_AF-A0A8C9M1L7-F1
#
_entry.id   AF-A0A8C9M1L7-F1
#
_cell.length_a   1.000
_cell.length_b   1.000
_cell.length_c   1.000
_cell.angle_alpha   90.00
_cell.angle_beta   90.00
_cell.angle_gamma   90.00
#
_symmetry.space_group_name_H-M   'P 1'
#
loop_
_entity.id
_entity.type
_entity.pdbx_description
1 polymer ?
#
loop_
_entity_poly.entity_id
_entity_poly.type
_entity_poly.pdbx_seq_one_letter_code
_entity_poly.pdbx_strand_id
1 'polypeptide(L)'
;MYPVPCLPSAVSVFAGSLSQPVVTQPASLSTSLGATARLTCTLSRDINVGSYNIYWYQQNPGSPPRYLLYYYSDSSTQLGLGVPSHFSGSKDASANAGLLLISAL
;
A
#
# COMPACT_ATOMS: atom_id res chain seq x y z
N MET A 1 15.53 14.78 -1.50
CA MET A 1 16.02 13.40 -1.72
C MET A 1 15.08 12.77 -2.73
N TYR A 2 15.63 12.34 -3.87
CA TYR A 2 14.95 12.29 -5.17
C TYR A 2 13.64 11.48 -5.22
N PRO A 3 12.61 11.96 -5.95
CA PRO A 3 11.37 11.22 -6.15
C PRO A 3 11.66 10.00 -7.02
N VAL A 4 11.15 8.84 -6.62
CA VAL A 4 11.14 7.63 -7.44
C VAL A 4 9.90 7.72 -8.33
N PRO A 5 10.01 7.94 -9.64
CA PRO A 5 8.89 7.74 -10.53
C PRO A 5 8.75 6.23 -10.71
N CYS A 6 7.67 5.64 -10.19
CA CYS A 6 7.23 4.34 -10.68
C CYS A 6 6.84 4.53 -12.15
N LEU A 7 7.71 4.09 -13.07
CA LEU A 7 7.38 4.02 -14.49
C LEU A 7 6.06 3.27 -14.69
N PRO A 8 5.22 3.69 -15.66
CA PRO A 8 4.13 2.85 -16.13
C PRO A 8 4.77 1.67 -16.86
N SER A 9 4.78 0.49 -16.25
CA SER A 9 5.09 -0.75 -16.96
C SER A 9 4.11 -0.87 -18.13
N ALA A 10 4.65 -1.14 -19.31
CA ALA A 10 3.97 -1.19 -20.60
C ALA A 10 2.60 -1.87 -20.53
N VAL A 11 1.60 -1.21 -21.14
CA VAL A 11 0.30 -1.81 -21.44
C VAL A 11 0.53 -2.91 -22.47
N SER A 12 0.58 -4.16 -22.03
CA SER A 12 0.41 -5.32 -22.91
C SER A 12 -1.09 -5.62 -22.98
N VAL A 13 -1.74 -5.21 -24.07
CA VAL A 13 -3.13 -5.58 -24.34
C VAL A 13 -3.14 -7.06 -24.71
N PHE A 14 -3.42 -7.92 -23.75
CA PHE A 14 -3.95 -9.25 -24.02
C PHE A 14 -5.48 -9.13 -23.99
N ALA A 15 -6.09 -9.29 -25.16
CA ALA A 15 -7.53 -9.39 -25.28
C ALA A 15 -8.00 -10.66 -24.55
N GLY A 16 -8.63 -10.46 -23.39
CA GLY A 16 -9.35 -11.47 -22.63
C GLY A 16 -8.70 -11.80 -21.28
N SER A 17 -9.28 -11.32 -20.17
CA SER A 17 -9.39 -12.04 -18.89
C SER A 17 -9.99 -11.16 -17.80
N LEU A 18 -10.68 -11.80 -16.84
CA LEU A 18 -11.48 -11.25 -15.74
C LEU A 18 -10.81 -10.05 -15.03
N SER A 19 -11.62 -9.02 -14.75
CA SER A 19 -11.24 -7.73 -14.15
C SER A 19 -10.27 -7.89 -12.97
N GLN A 20 -9.00 -7.51 -13.18
CA GLN A 20 -8.04 -7.37 -12.10
C GLN A 20 -8.39 -6.15 -11.23
N PRO A 21 -8.23 -6.23 -9.90
CA PRO A 21 -8.39 -5.07 -9.02
C PRO A 21 -7.44 -3.95 -9.44
N VAL A 22 -7.98 -2.79 -9.86
CA VAL A 22 -7.16 -1.60 -10.05
C VAL A 22 -7.00 -0.91 -8.70
N VAL A 23 -5.76 -0.59 -8.35
CA VAL A 23 -5.37 0.09 -7.12
C VAL A 23 -4.80 1.46 -7.47
N THR A 24 -5.17 2.49 -6.71
CA THR A 24 -4.63 3.85 -6.85
C THR A 24 -3.93 4.28 -5.56
N GLN A 25 -2.71 4.81 -5.69
CA GLN A 25 -1.91 5.36 -4.58
C GLN A 25 -1.30 6.70 -5.00
N PRO A 26 -0.96 7.60 -4.06
CA PRO A 26 -0.27 8.85 -4.40
C PRO A 26 1.07 8.55 -5.08
N ALA A 27 1.38 9.28 -6.17
CA ALA A 27 2.62 9.13 -6.92
C ALA A 27 3.87 9.46 -6.07
N SER A 28 3.71 10.34 -5.09
CA SER A 28 4.75 10.68 -4.12
C SER A 28 4.12 11.19 -2.83
N LEU A 29 4.76 10.88 -1.71
CA LEU A 29 4.44 11.45 -0.41
C LEU A 29 5.76 11.85 0.27
N SER A 30 5.80 13.06 0.82
CA SER A 30 6.89 13.53 1.66
C SER A 30 6.30 14.05 2.96
N THR A 31 6.99 13.77 4.07
CA THR A 31 6.61 14.21 5.40
C THR A 31 7.83 14.81 6.09
N SER A 32 7.61 15.74 7.01
CA SER A 32 8.68 16.27 7.84
C SER A 32 9.22 15.19 8.78
N LEU A 33 10.48 15.32 9.18
CA LEU A 33 11.05 14.48 10.23
C LEU A 33 10.20 14.62 11.51
N GLY A 34 9.84 13.51 12.14
CA GLY A 34 8.99 13.51 13.34
C GLY A 34 7.49 13.67 13.07
N ALA A 35 7.05 13.67 11.81
CA ALA A 35 5.63 13.61 11.46
C ALA A 35 5.23 12.23 10.95
N THR A 36 4.02 11.80 11.32
CA THR A 36 3.44 10.52 10.87
C THR A 36 3.16 10.55 9.37
N ALA A 37 3.68 9.59 8.63
CA ALA A 37 3.32 9.40 7.23
C ALA A 37 2.06 8.53 7.12
N ARG A 38 1.14 8.91 6.24
CA ARG A 38 -0.06 8.13 5.91
C ARG A 38 -0.12 7.88 4.41
N LEU A 39 -0.01 6.62 4.00
CA LEU A 39 -0.22 6.19 2.62
C LEU A 39 -1.62 5.60 2.48
N THR A 40 -2.26 5.91 1.36
CA THR A 40 -3.61 5.44 1.02
C THR A 40 -3.57 4.66 -0.28
N CYS A 41 -4.24 3.52 -0.27
CA CYS A 41 -4.35 2.57 -1.37
C CYS A 41 -5.85 2.38 -1.64
N THR A 42 -6.40 3.05 -2.65
CA THR A 42 -7.84 2.97 -2.99
C THR A 42 -8.08 1.85 -3.98
N LEU A 43 -9.05 0.99 -3.69
CA LEU A 43 -9.48 -0.09 -4.57
C LEU A 43 -10.57 0.39 -5.54
N SER A 44 -10.69 -0.29 -6.67
CA SER A 44 -11.75 -0.08 -7.65
C SER A 44 -13.14 -0.27 -7.03
N ARG A 45 -14.14 0.48 -7.54
CA ARG A 45 -15.48 0.55 -6.93
C ARG A 45 -16.22 -0.78 -6.87
N ASP A 46 -15.92 -1.67 -7.80
CA ASP A 46 -16.46 -3.01 -7.94
C ASP A 46 -15.92 -4.00 -6.88
N ILE A 47 -14.96 -3.57 -6.05
CA ILE A 47 -14.27 -4.40 -5.08
C ILE A 47 -14.42 -3.79 -3.69
N ASN A 48 -14.89 -4.58 -2.73
CA ASN A 48 -15.05 -4.14 -1.35
C ASN A 48 -13.76 -4.38 -0.55
N VAL A 49 -13.10 -3.31 -0.09
CA VAL A 49 -11.87 -3.39 0.70
C VAL A 49 -11.98 -4.23 1.98
N GLY A 50 -13.18 -4.32 2.56
CA GLY A 50 -13.46 -5.13 3.76
C GLY A 50 -13.20 -6.62 3.55
N SER A 51 -13.48 -7.13 2.35
CA SER A 51 -13.38 -8.56 2.00
C SER A 51 -11.97 -9.03 1.64
N TYR A 52 -10.98 -8.15 1.52
CA TYR A 52 -9.64 -8.49 1.04
C TYR A 52 -8.56 -8.27 2.10
N ASN A 53 -7.50 -9.07 2.04
CA ASN A 53 -6.25 -8.80 2.75
C ASN A 53 -5.50 -7.68 2.02
N ILE A 54 -4.93 -6.75 2.77
CA ILE A 54 -4.09 -5.69 2.22
C ILE A 54 -2.65 -5.97 2.60
N TYR A 55 -1.77 -6.02 1.60
CA TYR A 55 -0.35 -6.26 1.78
C TYR A 55 0.42 -5.00 1.42
N TRP A 56 1.34 -4.60 2.30
CA TRP A 56 2.22 -3.46 2.09
C TRP A 56 3.64 -3.94 1.82
N TYR A 57 4.23 -3.36 0.78
CA TYR A 57 5.61 -3.62 0.39
C TYR A 57 6.35 -2.30 0.23
N GLN A 58 7.62 -2.30 0.58
CA GLN A 58 8.56 -1.21 0.31
C GLN A 58 9.50 -1.64 -0.80
N GLN A 59 9.70 -0.80 -1.81
CA GLN A 59 10.69 -1.02 -2.83
C GLN A 59 11.62 0.18 -2.93
N ASN A 60 12.90 -0.04 -2.67
CA ASN A 60 13.94 0.94 -2.94
C ASN A 60 14.42 0.78 -4.38
N PRO A 61 14.85 1.88 -5.06
CA PRO A 61 15.43 1.78 -6.39
C PRO A 61 16.56 0.74 -6.45
N GLY A 62 16.48 -0.16 -7.44
CA GLY A 62 17.47 -1.23 -7.62
C GLY A 62 17.39 -2.38 -6.62
N SER A 63 16.42 -2.39 -5.70
CA SER A 63 16.21 -3.48 -4.73
C SER A 63 14.91 -4.25 -5.02
N PRO A 64 14.82 -5.53 -4.63
CA PRO A 64 13.57 -6.27 -4.67
C PRO A 64 12.55 -5.69 -3.67
N PRO A 65 11.24 -5.90 -3.90
CA PRO A 65 10.22 -5.53 -2.92
C PRO A 65 10.45 -6.23 -1.57
N ARG A 66 10.46 -5.44 -0.49
CA ARG A 66 10.50 -5.89 0.89
C ARG A 66 9.09 -5.88 1.48
N TYR A 67 8.65 -7.01 2.01
CA TYR A 67 7.38 -7.10 2.72
C TYR A 67 7.40 -6.28 4.02
N LEU A 68 6.36 -5.45 4.23
CA LEU A 68 6.19 -4.62 5.43
C LEU A 68 5.16 -5.22 6.38
N LEU A 69 3.92 -5.39 5.94
CA LEU A 69 2.85 -5.97 6.76
C LEU A 69 1.66 -6.42 5.91
N TYR A 70 0.81 -7.25 6.50
CA TYR A 70 -0.54 -7.50 6.02
C TYR A 70 -1.55 -7.00 7.04
N TYR A 71 -2.71 -6.56 6.56
CA TYR A 71 -3.84 -6.19 7.40
C TYR A 71 -5.13 -6.76 6.83
N TYR A 72 -5.86 -7.50 7.65
CA TYR A 72 -7.25 -7.91 7.38
C TYR A 72 -8.21 -7.22 8.36
N SER A 73 -7.89 -7.30 9.65
CA SER A 73 -8.62 -6.71 10.77
C SER A 73 -7.63 -6.40 11.90
N ASP A 74 -8.09 -5.72 12.96
CA ASP A 74 -7.23 -5.39 14.12
C ASP A 74 -6.71 -6.63 14.85
N SER A 75 -7.44 -7.76 14.78
CA SER A 75 -7.03 -9.06 15.33
C SER A 75 -6.22 -9.91 14.34
N SER A 76 -6.13 -9.51 13.07
CA SER A 76 -5.45 -10.25 12.00
C SER A 76 -4.57 -9.29 11.20
N THR A 77 -3.40 -9.04 11.79
CA THR A 77 -2.35 -8.19 11.26
C THR A 77 -1.00 -8.80 11.61
N GLN A 78 -0.02 -8.70 10.72
CA GLN A 78 1.34 -9.17 10.98
C GLN A 78 2.38 -8.31 10.27
N LEU A 79 3.34 -7.83 11.06
CA LEU A 79 4.54 -7.16 10.57
C LEU A 79 5.52 -8.17 9.97
N GLY A 80 6.19 -7.77 8.90
CA GLY A 80 7.32 -8.50 8.32
C GLY A 80 8.51 -8.54 9.26
N LEU A 81 9.42 -9.49 9.03
CA LEU A 81 10.62 -9.62 9.86
C LEU A 81 11.48 -8.35 9.78
N GLY A 82 11.87 -7.85 10.96
CA GLY A 82 12.67 -6.64 11.09
C GLY A 82 11.96 -5.35 10.68
N VAL A 83 10.63 -5.36 10.53
CA VAL A 83 9.83 -4.15 10.32
C VAL A 83 9.53 -3.52 11.68
N PRO A 84 9.83 -2.23 11.89
CA PRO A 84 9.58 -1.57 13.17
C PRO A 84 8.10 -1.51 13.56
N SER A 85 7.82 -1.47 14.85
CA SER A 85 6.45 -1.41 15.39
C SER A 85 5.69 -0.11 15.11
N HIS A 86 6.37 0.94 14.64
CA HIS A 86 5.72 2.19 14.25
C HIS A 86 4.99 2.10 12.90
N PHE A 87 5.12 0.98 12.18
CA PHE A 87 4.29 0.67 11.02
C PHE A 87 2.97 0.05 11.48
N SER A 88 1.84 0.56 10.98
CA SER A 88 0.52 -0.05 11.20
C SER A 88 -0.35 0.06 9.96
N GLY A 89 -1.26 -0.91 9.80
CA GLY A 89 -2.22 -0.96 8.71
C GLY A 89 -3.64 -0.74 9.21
N SER A 90 -4.53 -0.22 8.36
CA SER A 90 -5.97 -0.21 8.60
C SER A 90 -6.75 -0.14 7.29
N LYS A 91 -8.09 -0.16 7.39
CA LYS A 91 -9.01 -0.03 6.25
C LYS A 91 -9.98 1.12 6.49
N ASP A 92 -10.27 1.87 5.43
CA ASP A 92 -11.34 2.85 5.36
C ASP A 92 -12.39 2.33 4.37
N ALA A 93 -13.48 1.78 4.90
CA ALA A 93 -14.57 1.26 4.08
C ALA A 93 -15.32 2.36 3.30
N SER A 94 -15.37 3.59 3.84
CA SER A 94 -16.06 4.72 3.19
C SER A 94 -15.31 5.21 1.95
N ALA A 95 -13.97 5.19 2.03
CA ALA A 95 -13.09 5.53 0.91
C ALA A 95 -12.72 4.31 0.05
N ASN A 96 -13.22 3.11 0.37
CA ASN A 96 -12.83 1.84 -0.22
C ASN A 96 -11.30 1.66 -0.31
N ALA A 97 -10.60 1.94 0.79
CA ALA A 97 -9.15 2.10 0.79
C ALA A 97 -8.44 1.38 1.94
N GLY A 98 -7.22 0.91 1.68
CA GLY A 98 -6.24 0.52 2.69
C GLY A 98 -5.38 1.71 3.11
N LEU A 99 -5.00 1.72 4.38
CA LEU A 99 -4.13 2.74 4.96
C LEU A 99 -2.87 2.08 5.54
N LEU A 100 -1.72 2.70 5.28
CA LEU A 100 -0.47 2.44 5.99
C LEU A 100 -0.07 3.68 6.76
N LEU A 101 0.13 3.52 8.05
CA LEU A 101 0.61 4.54 8.96
C LEU A 101 2.05 4.20 9.36
N ILE A 102 2.91 5.22 9.31
CA ILE A 102 4.28 5.17 9.77
C ILE A 102 4.40 6.26 10.82
N SER A 103 4.25 5.88 12.08
CA SER A 103 4.29 6.84 13.20
C SER A 103 5.67 7.45 13.33
N ALA A 104 5.69 8.72 13.74
CA ALA A 104 6.91 9.36 14.18
C ALA A 104 7.56 8.60 15.35
N LEU A 105 8.89 8.61 15.39
CA LEU A 105 9.69 8.13 16.53
C LEU A 105 9.77 9.19 17.62
#